data_AF-A0A8T4ZHH9-F1
#
_entry.id   AF-A0A8T4ZHH9-F1
#
_cell.length_a   1.000
_cell.length_b   1.000
_cell.length_c   1.000
_cell.angle_alpha   90.00
_cell.angle_beta   90.00
_cell.angle_gamma   90.00
#
_symmetry.space_group_name_H-M   'P 1'
#
loop_
_entity.id
_entity.type
_entity.pdbx_description
1 polymer ?
#
loop_
_entity_poly.entity_id
_entity_poly.type
_entity_poly.pdbx_seq_one_letter_code
_entity_poly.pdbx_strand_id
1 'polypeptide(L)'
;MVKIRFMGGTKEVGRNAILLESERSRLLLDYGVKINDIPEFPSHIRATDIDGIIIAHSHLDHSGGAPIFYLSEKKPIFATPVTAEIVKILIKDFIKLSGYYLPFEYLELESMMKQRKDLTYGIDVKFKDIEFKLINAGHIPGSAMVELNTNGKRILYTGDFNTLDSKLVNSA
;
A
#
# COMPACT_ATOMS: atom_id res chain seq x y z
N MET A 1 -21.32 2.27 -8.76
CA MET A 1 -21.44 1.76 -7.36
C MET A 1 -20.04 1.60 -6.76
N VAL A 2 -19.82 1.95 -5.49
CA VAL A 2 -18.53 1.78 -4.81
C VAL A 2 -18.54 0.47 -4.02
N LYS A 3 -17.52 -0.37 -4.17
CA LYS A 3 -17.37 -1.64 -3.47
C LYS A 3 -16.01 -1.73 -2.79
N ILE A 4 -15.99 -2.29 -1.58
CA ILE A 4 -14.78 -2.54 -0.81
C ILE A 4 -14.65 -4.04 -0.63
N ARG A 5 -13.48 -4.59 -0.95
CA ARG A 5 -13.15 -6.01 -0.73
C ARG A 5 -11.96 -6.12 0.19
N PHE A 6 -12.19 -6.69 1.37
CA PHE A 6 -11.13 -7.03 2.32
C PHE A 6 -10.46 -8.33 1.87
N MET A 7 -9.16 -8.26 1.61
CA MET A 7 -8.40 -9.37 1.02
C MET A 7 -7.39 -9.98 2.00
N GLY A 8 -7.02 -9.25 3.04
CA GLY A 8 -6.20 -9.67 4.17
C GLY A 8 -6.21 -8.62 5.29
N GLY A 9 -5.67 -8.95 6.47
CA GLY A 9 -5.68 -8.05 7.64
C GLY A 9 -7.04 -7.92 8.32
N THR A 10 -7.95 -8.89 8.14
CA THR A 10 -9.27 -8.91 8.81
C THR A 10 -9.34 -10.04 9.81
N LYS A 11 -9.66 -9.68 11.07
CA LYS A 11 -9.60 -10.60 12.23
C LYS A 11 -8.22 -11.23 12.45
N GLU A 12 -7.16 -10.54 12.03
CA GLU A 12 -5.77 -10.93 12.20
C GLU A 12 -4.84 -9.71 12.12
N VAL A 13 -3.56 -9.89 12.46
CA VAL A 13 -2.47 -8.96 12.18
C VAL A 13 -1.61 -9.54 11.07
N GLY A 14 -1.19 -8.70 10.11
CA GLY A 14 -0.39 -9.13 8.97
C GLY A 14 -1.16 -9.11 7.64
N ARG A 15 -0.42 -9.10 6.53
CA ARG A 15 -0.95 -9.24 5.15
C ARG A 15 -2.12 -8.29 4.83
N ASN A 16 -2.03 -7.03 5.24
CA ASN A 16 -3.08 -6.05 4.98
C ASN A 16 -3.27 -5.85 3.48
N ALA A 17 -4.51 -5.92 3.02
CA ALA A 17 -4.90 -5.56 1.66
C ALA A 17 -6.40 -5.30 1.56
N ILE A 18 -6.75 -4.14 1.02
CA ILE A 18 -8.14 -3.75 0.76
C ILE A 18 -8.24 -3.25 -0.67
N LEU A 19 -9.12 -3.85 -1.47
CA LEU A 19 -9.41 -3.37 -2.81
C LEU A 19 -10.64 -2.44 -2.77
N LEU A 20 -10.46 -1.21 -3.25
CA LEU A 20 -11.54 -0.27 -3.52
C LEU A 20 -11.87 -0.31 -5.02
N GLU A 21 -13.11 -0.65 -5.34
CA GLU A 21 -13.64 -0.73 -6.70
C GLU A 21 -14.67 0.39 -6.91
N SER A 22 -14.41 1.24 -7.90
CA SER A 22 -15.36 2.23 -8.44
C SER A 22 -15.92 1.74 -9.78
N GLU A 23 -16.57 2.63 -10.53
CA GLU A 23 -17.12 2.26 -11.85
C GLU A 23 -16.02 2.13 -12.91
N ARG A 24 -14.92 2.88 -12.76
CA ARG A 24 -13.84 2.92 -13.76
C ARG A 24 -12.46 2.55 -13.21
N SER A 25 -12.36 2.31 -11.90
CA SER A 25 -11.08 2.15 -11.23
C SER A 25 -11.09 1.06 -10.16
N ARG A 26 -9.95 0.40 -10.00
CA ARG A 26 -9.69 -0.57 -8.94
C ARG A 26 -8.37 -0.23 -8.26
N LEU A 27 -8.46 0.34 -7.07
CA LEU A 27 -7.32 0.86 -6.33
C LEU A 27 -7.05 -0.04 -5.13
N LEU A 28 -5.83 -0.54 -5.02
CA LEU A 28 -5.41 -1.40 -3.93
C LEU A 28 -4.83 -0.54 -2.82
N LEU A 29 -5.40 -0.64 -1.62
CA LEU A 29 -4.92 0.00 -0.40
C LEU A 29 -4.11 -1.05 0.37
N ASP A 30 -2.79 -0.88 0.33
CA ASP A 30 -1.81 -1.83 0.81
C ASP A 30 -1.86 -3.22 0.16
N TYR A 31 -0.72 -3.91 0.16
CA TYR A 31 -0.62 -5.33 -0.15
C TYR A 31 0.58 -5.91 0.59
N GLY A 32 0.36 -6.24 1.85
CA GLY A 32 1.41 -6.67 2.76
C GLY A 32 1.73 -8.14 2.72
N VAL A 33 2.50 -8.56 3.72
CA VAL A 33 2.82 -9.97 3.99
C VAL A 33 2.68 -10.25 5.48
N LYS A 34 2.25 -11.46 5.83
CA LYS A 34 2.32 -11.96 7.21
C LYS A 34 3.57 -12.80 7.34
N ILE A 35 4.48 -12.36 8.20
CA ILE A 35 5.80 -12.99 8.37
C ILE A 35 5.65 -14.16 9.35
N ASN A 36 5.72 -15.37 8.81
CA ASN A 36 5.81 -16.66 9.50
C ASN A 36 7.00 -17.43 8.90
N ASP A 37 7.22 -18.69 9.29
CA ASP A 37 8.26 -19.55 8.67
C ASP A 37 8.12 -19.61 7.14
N ILE A 38 6.88 -19.64 6.65
CA ILE A 38 6.52 -19.43 5.24
C ILE A 38 5.67 -18.16 5.17
N PRO A 39 6.10 -17.12 4.43
CA PRO A 39 5.33 -15.90 4.31
C PRO A 39 3.95 -16.13 3.69
N GLU A 40 2.91 -15.54 4.29
CA GLU A 40 1.56 -15.58 3.75
C GLU A 40 1.17 -14.24 3.13
N PHE A 41 0.61 -14.30 1.93
CA PHE A 41 0.13 -13.13 1.20
C PHE A 41 -1.41 -12.98 1.33
N PRO A 42 -1.95 -11.80 1.02
CA PRO A 42 -3.39 -11.59 0.92
C PRO A 42 -4.05 -12.48 -0.15
N SER A 43 -5.38 -12.50 -0.15
CA SER A 43 -6.15 -13.19 -1.19
C SER A 43 -5.72 -12.76 -2.59
N HIS A 44 -5.64 -13.70 -3.54
CA HIS A 44 -5.13 -13.44 -4.88
C HIS A 44 -5.98 -12.40 -5.66
N ILE A 45 -5.29 -11.55 -6.41
CA ILE A 45 -5.84 -10.69 -7.47
C ILE A 45 -4.82 -10.60 -8.61
N ARG A 46 -5.30 -10.56 -9.85
CA ARG A 46 -4.43 -10.41 -11.01
C ARG A 46 -3.93 -8.97 -11.11
N ALA A 47 -2.69 -8.78 -11.54
CA ALA A 47 -2.13 -7.44 -11.76
C ALA A 47 -2.92 -6.62 -12.80
N THR A 48 -3.54 -7.29 -13.77
CA THR A 48 -4.44 -6.67 -14.77
C THR A 48 -5.77 -6.20 -14.19
N ASP A 49 -6.14 -6.69 -13.00
CA ASP A 49 -7.36 -6.33 -12.28
C ASP A 49 -7.14 -5.20 -11.26
N ILE A 50 -6.00 -4.52 -11.28
CA ILE A 50 -5.75 -3.31 -10.50
C ILE A 50 -5.26 -2.19 -11.40
N ASP A 51 -5.54 -0.96 -11.00
CA ASP A 51 -5.11 0.24 -11.70
C ASP A 51 -3.96 0.96 -11.01
N GLY A 52 -3.84 0.81 -9.70
CA GLY A 52 -2.78 1.40 -8.89
C GLY A 52 -2.79 0.84 -7.47
N ILE A 53 -1.72 1.16 -6.74
CA ILE A 53 -1.53 0.73 -5.35
C ILE A 53 -1.22 1.98 -4.53
N ILE A 54 -1.88 2.16 -3.39
CA ILE A 54 -1.49 3.16 -2.39
C ILE A 54 -0.90 2.40 -1.21
N ILE A 55 0.33 2.78 -0.80
CA ILE A 55 0.97 2.25 0.39
C ILE A 55 0.83 3.26 1.53
N ALA A 56 0.16 2.87 2.61
CA ALA A 56 -0.07 3.73 3.76
C ALA A 56 1.24 4.02 4.51
N HIS A 57 2.05 3.00 4.76
CA HIS A 57 3.34 3.15 5.44
C HIS A 57 4.27 1.95 5.15
N SER A 58 5.50 2.03 5.63
CA SER A 58 6.58 1.18 5.14
C SER A 58 6.64 -0.24 5.72
N HIS A 59 5.84 -0.59 6.73
CA HIS A 59 5.93 -1.94 7.31
C HIS A 59 5.60 -3.02 6.27
N LEU A 60 6.20 -4.20 6.44
CA LEU A 60 6.07 -5.31 5.49
C LEU A 60 4.65 -5.89 5.47
N ASP A 61 3.93 -5.83 6.58
CA ASP A 61 2.52 -6.21 6.62
C ASP A 61 1.56 -5.25 5.91
N HIS A 62 2.07 -4.15 5.35
CA HIS A 62 1.35 -3.24 4.46
C HIS A 62 1.94 -3.20 3.04
N SER A 63 3.25 -3.39 2.90
CA SER A 63 3.96 -3.18 1.63
C SER A 63 4.65 -4.41 1.04
N GLY A 64 4.89 -5.43 1.86
CA GLY A 64 5.83 -6.52 1.57
C GLY A 64 5.43 -7.45 0.42
N GLY A 65 4.16 -7.45 0.00
CA GLY A 65 3.70 -8.22 -1.15
C GLY A 65 3.52 -7.40 -2.44
N ALA A 66 3.64 -6.07 -2.38
CA ALA A 66 3.39 -5.20 -3.53
C ALA A 66 4.23 -5.50 -4.79
N PRO A 67 5.50 -5.97 -4.71
CA PRO A 67 6.29 -6.28 -5.90
C PRO A 67 5.67 -7.35 -6.82
N ILE A 68 4.80 -8.22 -6.30
CA ILE A 68 4.13 -9.29 -7.07
C ILE A 68 3.44 -8.78 -8.34
N PHE A 69 2.92 -7.55 -8.29
CA PHE A 69 2.17 -6.97 -9.41
C PHE A 69 3.06 -6.51 -10.58
N TYR A 70 4.39 -6.48 -10.40
CA TYR A 70 5.32 -5.87 -11.35
C TYR A 70 6.09 -6.87 -12.20
N LEU A 71 5.68 -8.14 -12.15
CA LEU A 71 6.10 -9.19 -13.09
C LEU A 71 5.62 -8.89 -14.52
N SER A 72 4.40 -8.37 -14.67
CA SER A 72 3.77 -8.16 -15.99
C SER A 72 3.22 -6.74 -16.19
N GLU A 73 2.98 -5.98 -15.12
CA GLU A 73 2.33 -4.67 -15.19
C GLU A 73 3.23 -3.55 -14.68
N LYS A 74 2.91 -2.32 -15.08
CA LYS A 74 3.59 -1.09 -14.66
C LYS A 74 2.58 -0.11 -14.06
N LYS A 75 1.85 -0.56 -13.03
CA LYS A 75 0.84 0.27 -12.35
C LYS A 75 1.52 1.31 -11.47
N PRO A 76 0.98 2.52 -11.30
CA PRO A 76 1.51 3.48 -10.35
C PRO A 76 1.41 2.97 -8.91
N ILE A 77 2.46 3.24 -8.13
CA ILE A 77 2.46 3.08 -6.67
C ILE A 77 2.57 4.45 -6.01
N PHE A 78 1.59 4.77 -5.17
CA PHE A 78 1.49 6.05 -4.48
C PHE A 78 1.88 5.88 -3.01
N ALA A 79 2.76 6.73 -2.54
CA ALA A 79 3.18 6.76 -1.14
C ALA A 79 3.80 8.12 -0.80
N THR A 80 4.05 8.38 0.47
CA THR A 80 4.96 9.47 0.84
C THR A 80 6.39 9.15 0.42
N PRO A 81 7.25 10.16 0.19
CA PRO A 81 8.63 9.93 -0.19
C PRO A 81 9.41 9.08 0.81
N VAL A 82 9.17 9.31 2.11
CA VAL A 82 9.81 8.57 3.20
C VAL A 82 9.37 7.11 3.19
N THR A 83 8.05 6.86 3.08
CA THR A 83 7.52 5.49 2.99
C THR A 83 8.14 4.74 1.81
N ALA A 84 8.19 5.33 0.63
CA ALA A 84 8.72 4.65 -0.56
C ALA A 84 10.21 4.30 -0.46
N GLU A 85 11.04 5.15 0.15
CA GLU A 85 12.46 4.82 0.41
C GLU A 85 12.61 3.67 1.41
N ILE A 86 11.85 3.70 2.52
CA ILE A 86 11.94 2.65 3.53
C ILE A 86 11.38 1.33 3.00
N VAL A 87 10.28 1.35 2.23
CA VAL A 87 9.73 0.17 1.53
C VAL A 87 10.80 -0.50 0.67
N LYS A 88 11.56 0.29 -0.11
CA LYS A 88 12.65 -0.25 -0.93
C LYS A 88 13.69 -0.99 -0.09
N ILE A 89 14.07 -0.44 1.07
CA ILE A 89 15.05 -1.05 1.97
C ILE A 89 14.50 -2.34 2.60
N LEU A 90 13.29 -2.27 3.18
CA LEU A 90 12.69 -3.40 3.89
C LEU A 90 12.38 -4.57 2.95
N ILE A 91 11.91 -4.31 1.73
CA ILE A 91 11.66 -5.37 0.76
C ILE A 91 12.98 -5.99 0.25
N LYS A 92 14.07 -5.21 0.10
CA LYS A 92 15.39 -5.78 -0.22
C LYS A 92 15.86 -6.76 0.85
N ASP A 93 15.71 -6.39 2.12
CA ASP A 93 16.06 -7.27 3.23
C ASP A 93 15.15 -8.51 3.28
N PHE A 94 13.85 -8.32 3.02
CA PHE A 94 12.90 -9.42 2.96
C PHE A 94 13.24 -10.43 1.86
N ILE A 95 13.59 -9.96 0.65
CA ILE A 95 14.07 -10.82 -0.46
C ILE A 95 15.34 -11.58 -0.04
N LYS A 96 16.29 -10.90 0.60
CA LYS A 96 17.53 -11.53 1.05
C LYS A 96 17.30 -12.65 2.08
N LEU A 97 16.37 -12.46 3.02
CA LEU A 97 16.10 -13.40 4.10
C LEU A 97 15.13 -14.53 3.71
N SER A 98 14.13 -14.22 2.89
CA SER A 98 13.00 -15.13 2.62
C SER A 98 12.86 -15.52 1.15
N GLY A 99 13.79 -15.12 0.28
CA GLY A 99 13.66 -15.19 -1.19
C GLY A 99 13.22 -16.55 -1.74
N TYR A 100 13.62 -17.67 -1.12
CA TYR A 100 13.17 -19.01 -1.51
C TYR A 100 11.64 -19.17 -1.53
N TYR A 101 10.93 -18.46 -0.66
CA TYR A 101 9.48 -18.51 -0.53
C TYR A 101 8.74 -17.37 -1.24
N LEU A 102 9.46 -16.40 -1.81
CA LEU A 102 8.83 -15.22 -2.39
C LEU A 102 8.51 -15.43 -3.88
N PRO A 103 7.34 -14.97 -4.34
CA PRO A 103 6.97 -14.99 -5.76
C PRO A 103 7.52 -13.79 -6.55
N PHE A 104 8.58 -13.14 -6.05
CA PHE A 104 9.23 -11.99 -6.66
C PHE A 104 10.67 -11.86 -6.18
N GLU A 105 11.49 -11.17 -6.97
CA GLU A 105 12.89 -10.89 -6.68
C GLU A 105 13.20 -9.39 -6.80
N TYR A 106 14.49 -9.06 -6.88
CA TYR A 106 14.97 -7.68 -7.00
C TYR A 106 14.48 -7.00 -8.29
N LEU A 107 14.24 -7.75 -9.36
CA LEU A 107 13.78 -7.19 -10.64
C LEU A 107 12.38 -6.58 -10.53
N GLU A 108 11.45 -7.28 -9.87
CA GLU A 108 10.09 -6.82 -9.63
C GLU A 108 10.08 -5.62 -8.69
N LEU A 109 10.92 -5.64 -7.65
CA LEU A 109 11.08 -4.50 -6.75
C LEU A 109 11.57 -3.27 -7.52
N GLU A 110 12.63 -3.38 -8.32
CA GLU A 110 13.14 -2.23 -9.07
C GLU A 110 12.15 -1.78 -10.17
N SER A 111 11.35 -2.69 -10.73
CA SER A 111 10.24 -2.37 -11.65
C SER A 111 9.14 -1.57 -10.93
N MET A 112 8.73 -2.00 -9.73
CA MET A 112 7.80 -1.30 -8.85
C MET A 112 8.28 0.11 -8.52
N MET A 113 9.54 0.25 -8.08
CA MET A 113 10.09 1.54 -7.69
C MET A 113 10.17 2.53 -8.86
N LYS A 114 10.30 2.06 -10.11
CA LYS A 114 10.21 2.92 -11.31
C LYS A 114 8.81 3.49 -11.56
N GLN A 115 7.76 2.88 -10.99
CA GLN A 115 6.37 3.36 -11.11
C GLN A 115 5.92 4.24 -9.94
N ARG A 116 6.84 4.52 -9.01
CA ARG A 116 6.60 5.36 -7.84
C ARG A 116 6.05 6.74 -8.21
N LYS A 117 5.06 7.17 -7.44
CA LYS A 117 4.47 8.51 -7.43
C LYS A 117 4.50 9.04 -6.01
N ASP A 118 5.42 9.98 -5.79
CA ASP A 118 5.60 10.64 -4.50
C ASP A 118 4.50 11.64 -4.23
N LEU A 119 3.86 11.49 -3.07
CA LEU A 119 2.79 12.36 -2.62
C LEU A 119 3.16 13.03 -1.30
N THR A 120 2.85 14.32 -1.20
CA THR A 120 2.91 15.07 0.06
C THR A 120 1.53 15.14 0.69
N TYR A 121 1.47 15.24 2.01
CA TYR A 121 0.20 15.32 2.72
C TYR A 121 -0.65 16.51 2.26
N GLY A 122 -1.97 16.30 2.23
CA GLY A 122 -2.95 17.33 1.92
C GLY A 122 -3.10 17.68 0.43
N ILE A 123 -2.28 17.10 -0.45
CA ILE A 123 -2.38 17.32 -1.89
C ILE A 123 -3.39 16.37 -2.52
N ASP A 124 -4.43 16.92 -3.15
CA ASP A 124 -5.43 16.14 -3.88
C ASP A 124 -4.85 15.57 -5.18
N VAL A 125 -5.07 14.28 -5.37
CA VAL A 125 -4.66 13.50 -6.54
C VAL A 125 -5.89 12.96 -7.23
N LYS A 126 -6.07 13.33 -8.49
CA LYS A 126 -7.11 12.75 -9.34
C LYS A 126 -6.57 11.53 -10.08
N PHE A 127 -7.13 10.37 -9.79
CA PHE A 127 -6.83 9.11 -10.45
C PHE A 127 -8.10 8.52 -11.03
N LYS A 128 -8.31 8.72 -12.35
CA LYS A 128 -9.53 8.34 -13.07
C LYS A 128 -10.79 8.95 -12.42
N ASP A 129 -11.69 8.13 -11.86
CA ASP A 129 -12.93 8.52 -11.16
C ASP A 129 -12.80 8.50 -9.63
N ILE A 130 -11.57 8.42 -9.11
CA ILE A 130 -11.24 8.54 -7.70
C ILE A 130 -10.39 9.79 -7.50
N GLU A 131 -10.75 10.60 -6.52
CA GLU A 131 -9.89 11.66 -5.97
C GLU A 131 -9.42 11.22 -4.59
N PHE A 132 -8.14 11.36 -4.28
CA PHE A 132 -7.63 10.99 -2.98
C PHE A 132 -6.48 11.87 -2.53
N LYS A 133 -6.20 11.88 -1.24
CA LYS A 133 -5.02 12.51 -0.66
C LYS A 133 -4.49 11.73 0.52
N LEU A 134 -3.22 11.95 0.82
CA LEU A 134 -2.58 11.42 2.02
C LEU A 134 -2.73 12.41 3.18
N ILE A 135 -3.04 11.90 4.36
CA ILE A 135 -3.14 12.65 5.62
C ILE A 135 -2.16 12.00 6.60
N ASN A 136 -1.46 12.77 7.44
CA ASN A 136 -0.57 12.21 8.45
C ASN A 136 -1.30 11.17 9.32
N ALA A 137 -0.71 9.99 9.52
CA ALA A 137 -1.26 8.97 10.42
C ALA A 137 -0.60 8.97 11.81
N GLY A 138 0.54 9.64 11.99
CA GLY A 138 1.23 9.72 13.28
C GLY A 138 1.82 8.40 13.80
N HIS A 139 1.89 7.35 12.99
CA HIS A 139 2.41 6.04 13.39
C HIS A 139 3.94 5.95 13.30
N ILE A 140 4.46 6.11 12.08
CA ILE A 140 5.89 6.15 11.77
C ILE A 140 6.18 7.31 10.78
N PRO A 141 7.45 7.76 10.63
CA PRO A 141 7.78 8.77 9.62
C PRO A 141 7.29 8.38 8.22
N GLY A 142 6.47 9.25 7.63
CA GLY A 142 5.85 9.01 6.31
C GLY A 142 4.55 8.21 6.32
N SER A 143 4.07 7.74 7.47
CA SER A 143 2.79 7.03 7.57
C SER A 143 1.60 7.93 7.24
N ALA A 144 0.69 7.38 6.43
CA ALA A 144 -0.43 8.11 5.88
C ALA A 144 -1.75 7.38 6.06
N MET A 145 -2.78 8.12 6.48
CA MET A 145 -4.16 7.78 6.18
C MET A 145 -4.47 8.20 4.74
N VAL A 146 -5.37 7.48 4.08
CA VAL A 146 -5.78 7.75 2.71
C VAL A 146 -7.24 8.16 2.71
N GLU A 147 -7.50 9.43 2.45
CA GLU A 147 -8.85 9.94 2.23
C GLU A 147 -9.18 9.81 0.74
N LEU A 148 -10.27 9.10 0.42
CA LEU A 148 -10.74 8.85 -0.94
C LEU A 148 -12.15 9.38 -1.14
N ASN A 149 -12.38 9.98 -2.30
CA ASN A 149 -13.67 10.44 -2.78
C ASN A 149 -13.96 9.81 -4.15
N THR A 150 -15.08 9.11 -4.27
CA THR A 150 -15.54 8.57 -5.57
C THR A 150 -17.05 8.37 -5.55
N ASN A 151 -17.72 8.72 -6.66
CA ASN A 151 -19.16 8.53 -6.83
C ASN A 151 -20.01 9.04 -5.63
N GLY A 152 -19.66 10.21 -5.09
CA GLY A 152 -20.34 10.83 -3.95
C GLY A 152 -20.13 10.13 -2.60
N LYS A 153 -19.19 9.18 -2.50
CA LYS A 153 -18.79 8.53 -1.25
C LYS A 153 -17.41 9.01 -0.83
N ARG A 154 -17.27 9.35 0.46
CA ARG A 154 -16.01 9.65 1.12
C ARG A 154 -15.63 8.48 2.02
N ILE A 155 -14.41 7.98 1.86
CA ILE A 155 -13.88 6.81 2.56
C ILE A 155 -12.53 7.21 3.13
N LEU A 156 -12.26 6.86 4.38
CA LEU A 156 -10.95 7.03 5.00
C LEU A 156 -10.38 5.65 5.31
N TYR A 157 -9.22 5.33 4.74
CA TYR A 157 -8.42 4.19 5.15
C TYR A 157 -7.30 4.68 6.06
N THR A 158 -7.30 4.27 7.33
CA THR A 158 -6.38 4.82 8.32
C THR A 158 -4.97 4.23 8.24
N GLY A 159 -4.84 3.01 7.72
CA GLY A 159 -3.67 2.19 8.02
C GLY A 159 -3.48 2.07 9.55
N ASP A 160 -2.24 1.92 9.96
CA ASP A 160 -1.84 2.11 11.36
C ASP A 160 -1.72 3.60 11.66
N PHE A 161 -2.31 4.05 12.76
CA PHE A 161 -2.34 5.46 13.16
C PHE A 161 -2.19 5.63 14.67
N ASN A 162 -1.78 6.84 15.08
CA ASN A 162 -1.67 7.22 16.48
C ASN A 162 -2.23 8.63 16.68
N THR A 163 -3.07 8.80 17.69
CA THR A 163 -3.73 10.07 18.03
C THR A 163 -2.96 10.89 19.08
N LEU A 164 -1.80 10.43 19.50
CA LEU A 164 -0.91 11.12 20.43
C LEU A 164 0.36 11.57 19.73
N ASP A 165 0.84 12.77 20.09
CA ASP A 165 2.16 13.20 19.69
C ASP A 165 3.23 12.26 20.25
N SER A 166 4.21 11.95 19.41
CA SER A 166 5.39 11.20 19.79
C SER A 166 6.64 12.06 19.63
N LYS A 167 7.81 11.53 20.01
CA LYS A 167 9.08 12.23 19.78
C LYS A 167 9.48 12.33 18.29
N LEU A 168 8.87 11.53 17.42
CA LEU A 168 9.29 11.40 16.01
C LEU A 168 8.25 11.95 15.03
N VAL A 169 6.97 11.85 15.37
CA VAL A 169 5.85 12.24 14.51
C VAL A 169 4.72 12.84 15.34
N ASN A 170 4.03 13.82 14.75
CA ASN A 170 2.83 14.42 15.32
C ASN A 170 1.64 13.46 15.23
N SER A 171 0.63 13.65 16.07
CA SER A 171 -0.63 12.90 16.03
C SER A 171 -1.31 12.96 14.65
N ALA A 172 -2.15 11.97 14.38
CA ALA A 172 -3.11 11.95 13.28
C ALA A 172 -4.11 13.12 13.33
#